data_AF-A0A968T7D8-F1
#
_entry.id   AF-A0A968T7D8-F1
#
_cell.length_a   1.000
_cell.length_b   1.000
_cell.length_c   1.000
_cell.angle_alpha   90.00
_cell.angle_beta   90.00
_cell.angle_gamma   90.00
#
_symmetry.space_group_name_H-M   'P 1'
#
loop_
_entity.id
_entity.type
_entity.pdbx_description
1 polymer ?
#
loop_
_entity_poly.entity_id
_entity_poly.type
_entity_poly.pdbx_seq_one_letter_code
_entity_poly.pdbx_strand_id
1 'polypeptide(L)'
;NGEPTNWYRFSFWGHSDALYDDEAALKNLGIITSHGFYVGGYENRWYGSHTGAGIAQLRSKRPELHAWVTSTSWSKMDSRFVKEIWGNIYEAQVNGIIPWAGIQRPPMWVGGDPNPGSAINVNEDGTYEVRPGYYFYKQVSRAGQPGMAVARVNSMDSEIPVIAFSANGTKNADAFVVVNTNLKAEKPTAIVVKGSSAKKYKAFRTSNDEKYKEIGVFEVSNGEMLYTAPANSATTFFAVN
;
A
#
# COMPACT_ATOMS: atom_id res chain seq x y z
N ASN A 1 10.02 18.46 -10.74
CA ASN A 1 8.98 17.55 -10.21
C ASN A 1 8.83 17.89 -8.74
N GLY A 2 7.65 18.40 -8.35
CA GLY A 2 7.38 18.88 -7.00
C GLY A 2 6.96 17.71 -6.13
N GLU A 3 7.27 17.78 -4.85
CA GLU A 3 6.86 16.82 -3.83
C GLU A 3 5.60 17.35 -3.10
N PRO A 4 4.43 17.45 -3.75
CA PRO A 4 3.24 17.85 -3.03
C PRO A 4 2.95 16.81 -1.95
N THR A 5 2.31 17.26 -0.88
CA THR A 5 1.97 16.41 0.27
C THR A 5 1.12 15.20 -0.12
N ASN A 6 0.32 15.27 -1.18
CA ASN A 6 -0.51 14.15 -1.62
C ASN A 6 -0.87 14.25 -3.11
N TRP A 7 -1.39 13.14 -3.64
CA TRP A 7 -1.81 13.03 -5.04
C TRP A 7 -2.97 13.96 -5.42
N TYR A 8 -3.82 14.33 -4.45
CA TYR A 8 -4.85 15.36 -4.67
C TYR A 8 -4.23 16.70 -5.07
N ARG A 9 -3.23 17.17 -4.32
CA ARG A 9 -2.54 18.43 -4.65
C ARG A 9 -1.79 18.33 -5.97
N PHE A 10 -1.13 17.21 -6.23
CA PHE A 10 -0.51 16.97 -7.53
C PHE A 10 -1.50 17.17 -8.70
N SER A 11 -2.71 16.64 -8.54
CA SER A 11 -3.74 16.69 -9.59
C SER A 11 -4.47 18.03 -9.67
N PHE A 12 -4.78 18.67 -8.54
CA PHE A 12 -5.75 19.77 -8.49
C PHE A 12 -5.13 21.13 -8.14
N TRP A 13 -3.82 21.20 -7.87
CA TRP A 13 -3.12 22.48 -7.69
C TRP A 13 -2.34 22.90 -8.94
N GLY A 14 -2.66 22.30 -10.10
CA GLY A 14 -2.08 22.66 -11.39
C GLY A 14 -0.70 22.06 -11.67
N HIS A 15 -0.17 21.19 -10.80
CA HIS A 15 1.13 20.55 -11.07
C HIS A 15 1.07 19.61 -12.28
N SER A 16 0.04 18.77 -12.37
CA SER A 16 -0.15 17.91 -13.54
C SER A 16 -0.49 18.70 -14.79
N ASP A 17 -1.31 19.76 -14.69
CA ASP A 17 -1.66 20.62 -15.83
C ASP A 17 -0.42 21.32 -16.42
N ALA A 18 0.42 21.93 -15.56
CA ALA A 18 1.65 22.59 -16.01
C ALA A 18 2.62 21.62 -16.71
N LEU A 19 2.69 20.37 -16.24
CA LEU A 19 3.47 19.32 -16.91
C LEU A 19 2.81 18.84 -18.20
N TYR A 20 1.49 18.78 -18.27
CA TYR A 20 0.74 18.32 -19.43
C TYR A 20 0.79 19.31 -20.59
N ASP A 21 0.79 20.61 -20.29
CA ASP A 21 0.76 21.71 -21.25
C ASP A 21 2.15 22.07 -21.81
N ASP A 22 3.24 21.75 -21.10
CA ASP A 22 4.61 21.91 -21.57
C ASP A 22 5.15 20.61 -22.20
N GLU A 23 5.14 20.54 -23.54
CA GLU A 23 5.61 19.38 -24.28
C GLU A 23 7.08 19.04 -24.00
N ALA A 24 7.93 20.05 -23.80
CA ALA A 24 9.34 19.82 -23.52
C ALA A 24 9.53 19.26 -22.11
N ALA A 25 8.81 19.78 -21.12
CA ALA A 25 8.81 19.25 -19.76
C ALA A 25 8.27 17.81 -19.74
N LEU A 26 7.13 17.56 -20.39
CA LEU A 26 6.53 16.24 -20.45
C LEU A 26 7.45 15.23 -21.15
N LYS A 27 8.08 15.61 -22.26
CA LYS A 27 9.03 14.75 -22.98
C LYS A 27 10.22 14.35 -22.12
N ASN A 28 10.73 15.27 -21.29
CA ASN A 28 11.89 15.04 -20.43
C ASN A 28 11.53 14.43 -19.06
N LEU A 29 10.24 14.26 -18.74
CA LEU A 29 9.80 13.65 -17.48
C LEU A 29 10.15 12.16 -17.45
N GLY A 30 11.01 11.74 -16.52
CA GLY A 30 11.38 10.32 -16.36
C GLY A 30 10.43 9.53 -15.46
N ILE A 31 9.84 10.20 -14.46
CA ILE A 31 8.99 9.58 -13.44
C ILE A 31 8.06 10.63 -12.83
N ILE A 32 6.83 10.25 -12.52
CA ILE A 32 5.87 11.08 -11.79
C ILE A 32 6.09 10.84 -10.29
N THR A 33 6.17 11.90 -9.48
CA THR A 33 6.42 11.75 -8.03
C THR A 33 5.51 12.65 -7.23
N SER A 34 5.12 12.17 -6.06
CA SER A 34 4.42 12.92 -5.01
C SER A 34 4.67 12.23 -3.69
N HIS A 35 4.39 12.89 -2.58
CA HIS A 35 4.10 12.15 -1.36
C HIS A 35 2.75 11.43 -1.47
N GLY A 36 2.57 10.38 -0.67
CA GLY A 36 1.40 9.50 -0.68
C GLY A 36 0.53 9.63 0.57
N PHE A 37 0.62 10.75 1.30
CA PHE A 37 -0.14 10.95 2.54
C PHE A 37 -1.64 11.00 2.26
N TYR A 38 -2.42 10.20 2.97
CA TYR A 38 -3.86 10.44 3.05
C TYR A 38 -4.14 11.53 4.08
N VAL A 39 -4.87 12.57 3.69
CA VAL A 39 -5.36 13.58 4.62
C VAL A 39 -6.87 13.56 4.58
N GLY A 40 -7.49 12.87 5.53
CA GLY A 40 -8.94 12.71 5.59
C GLY A 40 -9.68 13.88 6.24
N GLY A 41 -11.01 13.85 6.13
CA GLY A 41 -11.96 14.69 6.86
C GLY A 41 -12.09 16.12 6.36
N TYR A 42 -13.32 16.63 6.28
CA TYR A 42 -13.61 18.04 5.92
C TYR A 42 -13.27 19.04 7.03
N GLU A 43 -12.83 18.55 8.20
CA GLU A 43 -12.41 19.32 9.36
C GLU A 43 -11.11 20.13 9.13
N ASN A 44 -10.35 19.83 8.07
CA ASN A 44 -9.12 20.56 7.75
C ASN A 44 -9.08 20.99 6.28
N ARG A 45 -8.56 22.20 6.01
CA ARG A 45 -8.42 22.72 4.63
C ARG A 45 -7.42 21.96 3.75
N TRP A 46 -6.70 21.01 4.34
CA TRP A 46 -5.61 20.29 3.70
C TRP A 46 -5.98 18.87 3.28
N TYR A 47 -7.26 18.53 3.39
CA TYR A 47 -7.78 17.22 3.02
C TYR A 47 -7.44 16.89 1.56
N GLY A 48 -7.19 15.61 1.29
CA GLY A 48 -6.81 15.13 -0.03
C GLY A 48 -6.74 13.60 -0.05
N SER A 49 -7.45 13.02 -1.01
CA SER A 49 -7.47 11.58 -1.27
C SER A 49 -6.24 11.13 -2.08
N HIS A 50 -6.13 9.82 -2.31
CA HIS A 50 -5.13 9.23 -3.21
C HIS A 50 -5.60 9.27 -4.68
N THR A 51 -6.16 10.37 -5.17
CA THR A 51 -6.64 10.43 -6.55
C THR A 51 -5.52 10.28 -7.60
N GLY A 52 -5.73 9.45 -8.61
CA GLY A 52 -4.82 9.27 -9.74
C GLY A 52 -5.07 10.23 -10.92
N ALA A 53 -5.94 11.23 -10.79
CA ALA A 53 -6.37 12.08 -11.91
C ALA A 53 -5.21 12.72 -12.68
N GLY A 54 -4.27 13.35 -11.99
CA GLY A 54 -3.08 13.96 -12.62
C GLY A 54 -2.15 12.92 -13.23
N ILE A 55 -2.02 11.74 -12.62
CA ILE A 55 -1.22 10.64 -13.20
C ILE A 55 -1.87 10.15 -14.51
N ALA A 56 -3.19 9.94 -14.51
CA ALA A 56 -3.94 9.52 -15.69
C ALA A 56 -3.86 10.56 -16.82
N GLN A 57 -3.94 11.85 -16.49
CA GLN A 57 -3.77 12.95 -17.43
C GLN A 57 -2.40 12.87 -18.13
N LEU A 58 -1.31 12.76 -17.38
CA LEU A 58 0.03 12.64 -17.98
C LEU A 58 0.19 11.36 -18.80
N ARG A 59 -0.35 10.24 -18.30
CA ARG A 59 -0.34 8.94 -19.01
C ARG A 59 -1.18 8.94 -20.29
N SER A 60 -2.13 9.85 -20.45
CA SER A 60 -2.87 9.98 -21.71
C SER A 60 -1.98 10.40 -22.89
N LYS A 61 -0.89 11.15 -22.63
CA LYS A 61 0.14 11.51 -23.62
C LYS A 61 1.38 10.60 -23.56
N ARG A 62 1.71 10.07 -22.39
CA ARG A 62 2.90 9.24 -22.11
C ARG A 62 2.52 7.97 -21.31
N PRO A 63 1.88 6.96 -21.93
CA PRO A 63 1.34 5.79 -21.21
C PRO A 63 2.37 4.98 -20.42
N GLU A 64 3.63 5.04 -20.81
CA GLU A 64 4.75 4.31 -20.21
C GLU A 64 5.29 4.95 -18.92
N LEU A 65 4.81 6.14 -18.54
CA LEU A 65 5.28 6.82 -17.32
C LEU A 65 4.91 6.04 -16.05
N HIS A 66 5.93 5.78 -15.24
CA HIS A 66 5.73 5.30 -13.87
C HIS A 66 5.48 6.46 -12.90
N ALA A 67 4.73 6.18 -11.85
CA ALA A 67 4.43 7.11 -10.76
C ALA A 67 4.84 6.51 -9.42
N TRP A 68 5.62 7.22 -8.60
CA TRP A 68 6.12 6.73 -7.31
C TRP A 68 5.70 7.67 -6.16
N VAL A 69 5.33 7.06 -5.04
CA VAL A 69 5.28 7.73 -3.74
C VAL A 69 6.68 7.80 -3.19
N THR A 70 7.22 9.01 -3.07
CA THR A 70 8.58 9.24 -2.53
C THR A 70 8.62 9.36 -1.01
N SER A 71 7.46 9.64 -0.37
CA SER A 71 7.30 9.64 1.08
C SER A 71 5.84 9.44 1.46
N THR A 72 5.57 8.68 2.52
CA THR A 72 4.26 8.59 3.16
C THR A 72 4.40 8.19 4.63
N SER A 73 3.34 8.34 5.42
CA SER A 73 3.34 8.00 6.84
C SER A 73 3.24 6.48 7.05
N TRP A 74 3.71 6.02 8.21
CA TRP A 74 3.35 4.69 8.75
C TRP A 74 1.95 4.69 9.39
N SER A 75 1.23 5.81 9.32
CA SER A 75 -0.11 6.02 9.86
C SER A 75 -0.18 5.62 11.34
N LYS A 76 -1.20 4.87 11.74
CA LYS A 76 -1.32 4.29 13.09
C LYS A 76 -0.53 2.99 13.27
N MET A 77 0.32 2.62 12.31
CA MET A 77 1.10 1.37 12.28
C MET A 77 0.24 0.11 12.45
N ASP A 78 -0.97 0.15 11.88
CA ASP A 78 -1.99 -0.88 11.99
C ASP A 78 -2.60 -1.22 10.61
N SER A 79 -3.73 -1.94 10.58
CA SER A 79 -4.40 -2.30 9.32
C SER A 79 -4.76 -1.10 8.43
N ARG A 80 -4.97 0.10 9.00
CA ARG A 80 -5.31 1.32 8.26
C ARG A 80 -4.12 1.86 7.47
N PHE A 81 -2.89 1.62 7.93
CA PHE A 81 -1.69 1.88 7.14
C PHE A 81 -1.70 1.06 5.84
N VAL A 82 -2.14 -0.21 5.90
CA VAL A 82 -2.26 -1.05 4.70
C VAL A 82 -3.36 -0.54 3.76
N LYS A 83 -4.45 0.02 4.31
CA LYS A 83 -5.49 0.71 3.51
C LYS A 83 -4.94 1.96 2.80
N GLU A 84 -4.02 2.70 3.41
CA GLU A 84 -3.35 3.82 2.73
C GLU A 84 -2.43 3.34 1.59
N ILE A 85 -1.74 2.20 1.76
CA ILE A 85 -0.99 1.56 0.67
C ILE A 85 -1.94 1.14 -0.45
N TRP A 86 -3.08 0.53 -0.11
CA TRP A 86 -4.13 0.18 -1.07
C TRP A 86 -4.59 1.40 -1.88
N GLY A 87 -4.81 2.55 -1.23
CA GLY A 87 -5.26 3.77 -1.90
C GLY A 87 -4.23 4.30 -2.89
N ASN A 88 -2.94 4.31 -2.49
CA ASN A 88 -1.87 4.65 -3.41
C ASN A 88 -1.79 3.69 -4.62
N ILE A 89 -1.96 2.38 -4.43
CA ILE A 89 -1.92 1.40 -5.51
C ILE A 89 -3.12 1.55 -6.46
N TYR A 90 -4.35 1.60 -5.94
CA TYR A 90 -5.55 1.47 -6.77
C TYR A 90 -6.21 2.80 -7.14
N GLU A 91 -6.18 3.78 -6.24
CA GLU A 91 -6.75 5.11 -6.54
C GLU A 91 -5.72 5.96 -7.28
N ALA A 92 -4.48 6.02 -6.78
CA ALA A 92 -3.42 6.83 -7.40
C ALA A 92 -2.69 6.09 -8.54
N GLN A 93 -2.79 4.77 -8.61
CA GLN A 93 -2.18 3.96 -9.69
C GLN A 93 -0.65 4.06 -9.72
N VAL A 94 -0.02 4.08 -8.54
CA VAL A 94 1.44 4.18 -8.41
C VAL A 94 2.12 2.82 -8.60
N ASN A 95 3.37 2.86 -9.05
CA ASN A 95 4.22 1.70 -9.29
C ASN A 95 5.22 1.43 -8.16
N GLY A 96 5.45 2.41 -7.28
CA GLY A 96 6.39 2.33 -6.17
C GLY A 96 5.92 3.16 -4.98
N ILE A 97 6.17 2.65 -3.76
CA ILE A 97 5.80 3.33 -2.51
C ILE A 97 6.96 3.26 -1.52
N ILE A 98 7.35 4.43 -1.01
CA ILE A 98 8.43 4.59 -0.04
C ILE A 98 7.85 5.21 1.24
N PRO A 99 7.66 4.44 2.32
CA PRO A 99 7.30 4.99 3.63
C PRO A 99 8.46 5.75 4.28
N TRP A 100 8.14 6.86 4.94
CA TRP A 100 9.10 7.66 5.71
C TRP A 100 8.80 7.58 7.21
N ALA A 101 9.77 7.30 8.09
CA ALA A 101 11.14 6.82 7.83
C ALA A 101 11.24 5.33 8.14
N GLY A 102 12.06 4.58 7.39
CA GLY A 102 12.25 3.14 7.62
C GLY A 102 12.88 2.84 8.99
N ILE A 103 13.89 3.62 9.36
CA ILE A 103 14.61 3.53 10.63
C ILE A 103 14.65 4.93 11.23
N GLN A 104 14.35 5.04 12.52
CA GLN A 104 14.42 6.31 13.24
C GLN A 104 15.26 6.19 14.52
N ARG A 105 15.95 7.28 14.85
CA ARG A 105 16.57 7.52 16.16
C ARG A 105 15.91 8.76 16.77
N PRO A 106 14.75 8.61 17.45
CA PRO A 106 13.88 9.74 17.83
C PRO A 106 14.58 10.92 18.52
N PRO A 107 15.53 10.70 19.46
CA PRO A 107 16.21 11.81 20.16
C PRO A 107 17.05 12.73 19.26
N MET A 108 17.43 12.28 18.07
CA MET A 108 18.30 13.04 17.16
C MET A 108 17.53 13.87 16.12
N TRP A 109 16.19 13.88 16.17
CA TRP A 109 15.39 14.71 15.27
C TRP A 109 15.37 16.17 15.73
N VAL A 110 15.97 17.04 14.92
CA VAL A 110 15.96 18.49 15.17
C VAL A 110 14.53 19.01 15.11
N GLY A 111 14.03 19.54 16.24
CA GLY A 111 12.66 20.06 16.36
C GLY A 111 11.61 19.01 16.75
N GLY A 112 12.02 17.78 17.04
CA GLY A 112 11.13 16.66 17.30
C GLY A 112 10.64 15.99 16.01
N ASP A 113 10.11 14.78 16.12
CA ASP A 113 9.62 14.02 14.97
C ASP A 113 8.14 14.34 14.70
N PRO A 114 7.80 15.02 13.60
CA PRO A 114 6.40 15.31 13.25
C PRO A 114 5.62 14.06 12.81
N ASN A 115 6.29 12.95 12.50
CA ASN A 115 5.70 11.69 12.10
C ASN A 115 6.44 10.51 12.76
N PRO A 116 6.17 10.24 14.06
CA PRO A 116 6.93 9.30 14.89
C PRO A 116 6.69 7.82 14.53
N GLY A 117 6.11 7.51 13.37
CA GLY A 117 5.92 6.15 12.88
C GLY A 117 7.13 5.70 12.07
N SER A 118 7.58 4.47 12.30
CA SER A 118 8.73 3.86 11.61
C SER A 118 8.64 2.35 11.60
N ALA A 119 9.46 1.69 10.79
CA ALA A 119 9.63 0.24 10.85
C ALA A 119 10.48 -0.18 12.05
N ILE A 120 11.57 0.55 12.29
CA ILE A 120 12.56 0.26 13.32
C ILE A 120 12.89 1.54 14.09
N ASN A 121 12.87 1.46 15.42
CA ASN A 121 13.45 2.48 16.29
C ASN A 121 14.81 2.02 16.81
N VAL A 122 15.77 2.93 16.82
CA VAL A 122 17.09 2.73 17.42
C VAL A 122 17.18 3.60 18.67
N ASN A 123 17.53 2.99 19.78
CA ASN A 123 17.68 3.64 21.08
C ASN A 123 19.12 4.13 21.27
N GLU A 124 19.31 5.07 22.21
CA GLU A 124 20.62 5.68 22.49
C GLU A 124 21.62 4.71 23.13
N ASP A 125 21.13 3.63 23.74
CA ASP A 125 21.94 2.55 24.32
C ASP A 125 22.40 1.51 23.29
N GLY A 126 22.09 1.71 22.00
CA GLY A 126 22.45 0.81 20.90
C GLY A 126 21.48 -0.35 20.69
N THR A 127 20.41 -0.46 21.49
CA THR A 127 19.33 -1.43 21.23
C THR A 127 18.38 -0.94 20.12
N TYR A 128 17.56 -1.84 19.58
CA TYR A 128 16.54 -1.48 18.59
C TYR A 128 15.22 -2.22 18.84
N GLU A 129 14.13 -1.61 18.38
CA GLU A 129 12.79 -2.18 18.39
C GLU A 129 12.26 -2.30 16.96
N VAL A 130 11.79 -3.50 16.57
CA VAL A 130 10.99 -3.69 15.36
C VAL A 130 9.53 -3.39 15.68
N ARG A 131 8.99 -2.34 15.07
CA ARG A 131 7.68 -1.78 15.41
C ARG A 131 6.55 -2.44 14.63
N PRO A 132 5.28 -2.29 15.07
CA PRO A 132 4.13 -2.91 14.41
C PRO A 132 4.03 -2.59 12.91
N GLY A 133 4.38 -1.35 12.52
CA GLY A 133 4.35 -0.89 11.14
C GLY A 133 5.19 -1.76 10.21
N TYR A 134 6.34 -2.27 10.66
CA TYR A 134 7.18 -3.19 9.89
C TYR A 134 6.40 -4.44 9.44
N TYR A 135 5.65 -5.06 10.35
CA TYR A 135 4.95 -6.31 10.05
C TYR A 135 3.72 -6.08 9.17
N PHE A 136 3.05 -4.94 9.27
CA PHE A 136 1.98 -4.56 8.33
C PHE A 136 2.55 -4.20 6.95
N TYR A 137 3.66 -3.48 6.88
CA TYR A 137 4.37 -3.21 5.62
C TYR A 137 4.86 -4.49 4.95
N LYS A 138 5.35 -5.45 5.75
CA LYS A 138 5.81 -6.76 5.28
C LYS A 138 4.71 -7.55 4.58
N GLN A 139 3.44 -7.42 4.98
CA GLN A 139 2.31 -8.06 4.29
C GLN A 139 2.27 -7.69 2.81
N VAL A 140 2.38 -6.40 2.48
CA VAL A 140 2.31 -5.93 1.10
C VAL A 140 3.65 -6.07 0.38
N SER A 141 4.75 -5.66 1.03
CA SER A 141 6.09 -5.66 0.42
C SER A 141 6.68 -7.06 0.18
N ARG A 142 6.07 -8.12 0.73
CA ARG A 142 6.36 -9.51 0.34
C ARG A 142 5.43 -10.02 -0.75
N ALA A 143 4.18 -9.55 -0.79
CA ALA A 143 3.19 -9.92 -1.79
C ALA A 143 3.50 -9.33 -3.16
N GLY A 144 3.82 -8.03 -3.21
CA GLY A 144 4.21 -7.33 -4.43
C GLY A 144 5.72 -7.27 -4.56
N GLN A 145 6.26 -7.72 -5.69
CA GLN A 145 7.67 -7.66 -6.03
C GLN A 145 7.87 -6.95 -7.38
N PRO A 146 9.07 -6.38 -7.63
CA PRO A 146 9.39 -5.79 -8.94
C PRO A 146 9.07 -6.75 -10.10
N GLY A 147 8.40 -6.21 -11.13
CA GLY A 147 8.00 -6.96 -12.34
C GLY A 147 6.62 -7.62 -12.26
N MET A 148 6.03 -7.79 -11.07
CA MET A 148 4.66 -8.28 -10.93
C MET A 148 3.65 -7.25 -11.43
N ALA A 149 2.47 -7.72 -11.86
CA ALA A 149 1.36 -6.85 -12.22
C ALA A 149 0.41 -6.69 -11.03
N VAL A 150 -0.17 -5.51 -10.87
CA VAL A 150 -1.29 -5.31 -9.93
C VAL A 150 -2.54 -5.91 -10.56
N ALA A 151 -3.19 -6.84 -9.85
CA ALA A 151 -4.42 -7.47 -10.32
C ALA A 151 -5.66 -6.66 -9.90
N ARG A 152 -6.71 -6.70 -10.70
CA ARG A 152 -7.99 -6.06 -10.34
C ARG A 152 -8.59 -6.74 -9.12
N VAL A 153 -9.03 -5.93 -8.17
CA VAL A 153 -9.74 -6.36 -6.95
C VAL A 153 -11.11 -5.69 -6.89
N ASN A 154 -12.08 -6.35 -6.26
CA ASN A 154 -13.32 -5.72 -5.83
C ASN A 154 -13.62 -6.25 -4.42
N SER A 155 -14.14 -5.37 -3.55
CA SER A 155 -14.65 -5.75 -2.23
C SER A 155 -15.96 -5.04 -1.99
N MET A 156 -16.94 -5.76 -1.44
CA MET A 156 -18.26 -5.21 -1.11
C MET A 156 -18.33 -4.69 0.34
N ASP A 157 -17.24 -4.80 1.10
CA ASP A 157 -17.11 -4.23 2.43
C ASP A 157 -15.95 -3.23 2.45
N SER A 158 -16.26 -1.97 2.77
CA SER A 158 -15.27 -0.89 2.85
C SER A 158 -14.22 -1.12 3.95
N GLU A 159 -14.52 -1.97 4.94
CA GLU A 159 -13.59 -2.38 5.99
C GLU A 159 -12.68 -3.54 5.57
N ILE A 160 -12.89 -4.12 4.37
CA ILE A 160 -12.10 -5.23 3.82
C ILE A 160 -11.40 -4.81 2.52
N PRO A 161 -10.37 -3.94 2.56
CA PRO A 161 -9.57 -3.68 1.37
C PRO A 161 -8.71 -4.90 1.02
N VAL A 162 -8.55 -5.14 -0.27
CA VAL A 162 -7.77 -6.27 -0.81
C VAL A 162 -6.71 -5.73 -1.77
N ILE A 163 -5.47 -6.20 -1.66
CA ILE A 163 -4.38 -5.89 -2.60
C ILE A 163 -3.99 -7.20 -3.30
N ALA A 164 -3.82 -7.22 -4.62
CA ALA A 164 -3.51 -8.44 -5.35
C ALA A 164 -2.44 -8.19 -6.41
N PHE A 165 -1.53 -9.15 -6.54
CA PHE A 165 -0.42 -9.14 -7.48
C PHE A 165 -0.42 -10.44 -8.26
N SER A 166 -0.39 -10.33 -9.60
CA SER A 166 -0.15 -11.46 -10.48
C SER A 166 1.35 -11.64 -10.70
N ALA A 167 1.77 -12.89 -10.78
CA ALA A 167 3.13 -13.29 -11.12
C ALA A 167 3.66 -12.56 -12.36
N ASN A 168 2.81 -12.30 -13.36
CA ASN A 168 3.13 -11.55 -14.57
C ASN A 168 4.42 -12.04 -15.26
N GLY A 169 4.57 -13.37 -15.37
CA GLY A 169 5.76 -14.01 -15.96
C GLY A 169 7.03 -13.94 -15.09
N THR A 170 6.98 -13.33 -13.91
CA THR A 170 8.08 -13.39 -12.94
C THR A 170 8.11 -14.73 -12.20
N LYS A 171 9.19 -14.99 -11.46
CA LYS A 171 9.31 -16.16 -10.58
C LYS A 171 8.48 -16.06 -9.29
N ASN A 172 7.86 -14.92 -9.03
CA ASN A 172 7.07 -14.71 -7.82
C ASN A 172 5.70 -15.36 -7.99
N ALA A 173 5.18 -15.98 -6.94
CA ALA A 173 3.83 -16.56 -6.97
C ALA A 173 2.77 -15.46 -7.05
N ASP A 174 1.60 -15.78 -7.63
CA ASP A 174 0.41 -14.95 -7.46
C ASP A 174 0.15 -14.75 -5.96
N ALA A 175 -0.14 -13.52 -5.55
CA ALA A 175 -0.33 -13.19 -4.15
C ALA A 175 -1.43 -12.17 -3.95
N PHE A 176 -2.10 -12.23 -2.81
CA PHE A 176 -3.04 -11.19 -2.40
C PHE A 176 -3.02 -10.98 -0.89
N VAL A 177 -3.46 -9.80 -0.47
CA VAL A 177 -3.50 -9.35 0.92
C VAL A 177 -4.94 -9.01 1.25
N VAL A 178 -5.52 -9.68 2.24
CA VAL A 178 -6.82 -9.33 2.82
C VAL A 178 -6.56 -8.55 4.10
N VAL A 179 -7.16 -7.37 4.20
CA VAL A 179 -7.02 -6.48 5.35
C VAL A 179 -8.37 -6.35 6.00
N ASN A 180 -8.43 -6.32 7.32
CA ASN A 180 -9.62 -5.93 8.08
C ASN A 180 -9.30 -4.67 8.88
N THR A 181 -9.88 -3.55 8.46
CA THR A 181 -9.68 -2.24 9.13
C THR A 181 -10.60 -2.02 10.32
N ASN A 182 -11.57 -2.92 10.55
CA ASN A 182 -12.40 -2.86 11.75
C ASN A 182 -11.53 -3.20 12.97
N LEU A 183 -11.47 -2.29 13.94
CA LEU A 183 -10.58 -2.42 15.09
C LEU A 183 -11.08 -3.40 16.15
N LYS A 184 -12.33 -3.86 16.05
CA LYS A 184 -13.01 -4.60 17.13
C LYS A 184 -13.61 -5.93 16.67
N ALA A 185 -14.12 -5.98 15.44
CA ALA A 185 -14.83 -7.14 14.92
C ALA A 185 -14.00 -7.90 13.89
N GLU A 186 -14.04 -9.22 13.99
CA GLU A 186 -13.65 -10.09 12.89
C GLU A 186 -14.66 -10.03 11.75
N LYS A 187 -14.20 -10.40 10.55
CA LYS A 187 -15.00 -10.32 9.33
C LYS A 187 -14.87 -11.63 8.56
N PRO A 188 -15.93 -12.45 8.51
CA PRO A 188 -16.00 -13.58 7.60
C PRO A 188 -15.97 -13.10 6.15
N THR A 189 -15.12 -13.70 5.32
CA THR A 189 -14.92 -13.33 3.92
C THR A 189 -14.94 -14.57 3.04
N ALA A 190 -15.67 -14.49 1.92
CA ALA A 190 -15.59 -15.44 0.83
C ALA A 190 -14.74 -14.82 -0.29
N ILE A 191 -13.62 -15.48 -0.62
CA ILE A 191 -12.61 -14.93 -1.52
C ILE A 191 -12.64 -15.73 -2.82
N VAL A 192 -12.89 -15.04 -3.93
CA VAL A 192 -12.89 -15.62 -5.28
C VAL A 192 -11.64 -15.14 -6.02
N VAL A 193 -10.76 -16.07 -6.38
CA VAL A 193 -9.58 -15.76 -7.20
C VAL A 193 -9.83 -16.21 -8.63
N LYS A 194 -9.73 -15.27 -9.58
CA LYS A 194 -9.90 -15.53 -11.03
C LYS A 194 -8.58 -15.28 -11.75
N GLY A 195 -8.33 -16.07 -12.79
CA GLY A 195 -7.11 -15.96 -13.62
C GLY A 195 -5.88 -16.67 -13.06
N SER A 196 -5.92 -17.14 -11.80
CA SER A 196 -4.90 -18.02 -11.23
C SER A 196 -5.33 -19.49 -11.30
N SER A 197 -4.41 -20.39 -11.61
CA SER A 197 -4.63 -21.85 -11.58
C SER A 197 -4.47 -22.45 -10.19
N ALA A 198 -3.93 -21.69 -9.24
CA ALA A 198 -3.64 -22.17 -7.90
C ALA A 198 -4.91 -22.63 -7.17
N LYS A 199 -4.80 -23.75 -6.46
CA LYS A 199 -5.87 -24.33 -5.64
C LYS A 199 -5.60 -24.21 -4.14
N LYS A 200 -4.40 -23.76 -3.78
CA LYS A 200 -3.96 -23.64 -2.40
C LYS A 200 -3.17 -22.36 -2.24
N TYR A 201 -3.33 -21.73 -1.09
CA TYR A 201 -2.62 -20.52 -0.73
C TYR A 201 -2.01 -20.64 0.65
N LYS A 202 -0.70 -20.43 0.75
CA LYS A 202 0.00 -20.35 2.03
C LYS A 202 -0.17 -18.94 2.60
N ALA A 203 -0.59 -18.85 3.85
CA ALA A 203 -1.00 -17.59 4.45
C ALA A 203 -0.11 -17.13 5.63
N PHE A 204 0.14 -15.83 5.68
CA PHE A 204 0.87 -15.15 6.76
C PHE A 204 0.04 -13.98 7.29
N ARG A 205 -0.06 -13.81 8.60
CA ARG A 205 -0.93 -12.82 9.24
C ARG A 205 -0.20 -11.90 10.20
N THR A 206 -0.58 -10.63 10.15
CA THR A 206 -0.22 -9.61 11.13
C THR A 206 -1.50 -9.11 11.78
N SER A 207 -1.51 -9.04 13.10
CA SER A 207 -2.59 -8.51 13.94
C SER A 207 -1.96 -7.86 15.19
N ASN A 208 -2.77 -7.51 16.20
CA ASN A 208 -2.22 -7.04 17.48
C ASN A 208 -1.33 -8.10 18.16
N ASP A 209 -1.64 -9.38 17.97
CA ASP A 209 -0.98 -10.50 18.65
C ASP A 209 -0.01 -11.28 17.74
N GLU A 210 -0.07 -11.04 16.42
CA GLU A 210 0.70 -11.80 15.43
C GLU A 210 1.60 -10.88 14.61
N LYS A 211 2.86 -11.29 14.48
CA LYS A 211 3.91 -10.54 13.78
C LYS A 211 4.34 -11.29 12.51
N TYR A 212 3.54 -11.17 11.44
CA TYR A 212 3.75 -11.90 10.18
C TYR A 212 3.84 -13.44 10.40
N LYS A 213 2.91 -13.97 11.20
CA LYS A 213 2.86 -15.39 11.59
C LYS A 213 2.28 -16.25 10.46
N GLU A 214 2.89 -17.40 10.17
CA GLU A 214 2.30 -18.40 9.28
C GLU A 214 1.04 -19.00 9.92
N ILE A 215 -0.08 -19.00 9.19
CA ILE A 215 -1.39 -19.47 9.69
C ILE A 215 -1.92 -20.67 8.90
N GLY A 216 -1.05 -21.31 8.12
CA GLY A 216 -1.35 -22.54 7.38
C GLY A 216 -1.65 -22.32 5.90
N VAL A 217 -2.27 -23.34 5.31
CA VAL A 217 -2.63 -23.40 3.88
C VAL A 217 -4.15 -23.39 3.76
N PHE A 218 -4.65 -22.52 2.90
CA PHE A 218 -6.06 -22.37 2.60
C PHE A 218 -6.35 -22.96 1.23
N GLU A 219 -7.37 -23.80 1.13
CA GLU A 219 -7.76 -24.46 -0.11
C GLU A 219 -8.91 -23.72 -0.79
N VAL A 220 -8.89 -23.69 -2.12
CA VAL A 220 -10.00 -23.19 -2.93
C VAL A 220 -10.97 -24.35 -3.18
N SER A 221 -12.15 -24.27 -2.57
CA SER A 221 -13.23 -25.24 -2.73
C SER A 221 -14.42 -24.58 -3.43
N ASN A 222 -15.00 -25.26 -4.43
CA ASN A 222 -16.11 -24.72 -5.23
C ASN A 222 -15.85 -23.33 -5.84
N GLY A 223 -14.57 -23.01 -6.13
CA GLY A 223 -14.16 -21.73 -6.71
C GLY A 223 -13.94 -20.61 -5.68
N GLU A 224 -14.09 -20.90 -4.39
CA GLU A 224 -13.98 -19.92 -3.31
C GLU A 224 -13.03 -20.39 -2.21
N MET A 225 -12.46 -19.44 -1.49
CA MET A 225 -11.68 -19.67 -0.28
C MET A 225 -12.35 -18.92 0.86
N LEU A 226 -12.69 -19.64 1.94
CA LEU A 226 -13.30 -19.04 3.13
C LEU A 226 -12.23 -18.61 4.12
N TYR A 227 -12.35 -17.38 4.61
CA TYR A 227 -11.41 -16.83 5.58
C TYR A 227 -12.11 -15.85 6.53
N THR A 228 -11.90 -16.00 7.83
CA THR A 228 -12.31 -14.99 8.81
C THR A 228 -11.13 -14.10 9.14
N ALA A 229 -11.19 -12.84 8.70
CA ALA A 229 -10.16 -11.84 8.95
C ALA A 229 -10.31 -11.29 10.39
N PRO A 230 -9.35 -11.50 11.30
CA PRO A 230 -9.42 -10.93 12.64
C PRO A 230 -9.50 -9.40 12.62
N ALA A 231 -10.02 -8.81 13.69
CA ALA A 231 -10.00 -7.37 13.87
C ALA A 231 -8.58 -6.80 13.71
N ASN A 232 -8.47 -5.62 13.09
CA ASN A 232 -7.22 -4.89 12.90
C ASN A 232 -6.08 -5.75 12.33
N SER A 233 -6.33 -6.48 11.24
CA SER A 233 -5.36 -7.43 10.70
C SER A 233 -5.08 -7.24 9.22
N ALA A 234 -3.94 -7.78 8.79
CA ALA A 234 -3.60 -7.95 7.38
C ALA A 234 -3.02 -9.34 7.17
N THR A 235 -3.51 -10.04 6.16
CA THR A 235 -3.17 -11.44 5.87
C THR A 235 -2.81 -11.59 4.41
N THR A 236 -1.56 -11.98 4.15
CA THR A 236 -1.08 -12.25 2.80
C THR A 236 -1.17 -13.74 2.48
N PHE A 237 -1.69 -14.03 1.31
CA PHE A 237 -1.88 -15.36 0.73
C PHE A 237 -0.98 -15.48 -0.50
N PHE A 238 -0.11 -16.48 -0.52
CA PHE A 238 0.75 -16.80 -1.67
C PHE A 238 0.28 -18.10 -2.31
N ALA A 239 0.12 -18.09 -3.64
CA ALA A 239 -0.20 -19.31 -4.38
C ALA A 239 0.85 -20.40 -4.13
N VAL A 240 0.38 -21.61 -3.87
CA VAL A 240 1.20 -22.82 -3.79
C VAL A 240 0.98 -23.59 -5.08
N ASN A 241 2.05 -23.76 -5.84
CA ASN A 241 2.08 -24.58 -7.05
C ASN A 241 2.43 -26.04 -6.71
#